data_AF-A0A8T5QK19-F1
#
_entry.id   AF-A0A8T5QK19-F1
#
_cell.length_a   1.000
_cell.length_b   1.000
_cell.length_c   1.000
_cell.angle_alpha   90.00
_cell.angle_beta   90.00
_cell.angle_gamma   90.00
#
_symmetry.space_group_name_H-M   'P 1'
#
loop_
_entity.id
_entity.type
_entity.pdbx_description
1 polymer ?
#
loop_
_entity_poly.entity_id
_entity_poly.type
_entity_poly.pdbx_seq_one_letter_code
_entity_poly.pdbx_strand_id
1 'polypeptide(L)'
;MDPVMLSRVLKHYKRVEVQNEIVRSAQNKEAVGRYGGEGYAKRPDVLVYPNDVLEQVKNGITSFHVSEELWSNPQRISVEMKKHEYDSLRIGWDLVLDIDCPYWEFAKITTWLFVKSLKEHGVDAVTVKFSGNKGFHIGVPFEAFPEKVHDAATKDLFPDGPRKIALYLLDHASTKHVSVKGEKITFGDRFSYTMKELEEKTGKKTHELLQTRCANCGKKTKQDGEKQIQFVCPRCDKRVAGDVMEQYKSCTKCEVLMERAVIDTSKRCCPNQKPVTSFNPLSIVEVDTVLIAPRHLYRSPYSYHEKSGLVSVPLHVDRIMEFEKSEAEPDRIQFGKHEFLLREGVHRGQAKNLLIEAFDFAARKEQKIQEMEDIEGIERRSLKQEFEEVQTAIPEKFFPPCMQAISKGLPDGRKRAVFIMTNFLSSCGWEYDDIEGWLKKWNQRNGEPLRDQYFLGQVRYAKQHKKRVLPPNCDNQAYYKSFGVCKPDNFCRYIKNPANYAIKRARYAQREGGKGRRKAEKQEKQEKKAEAESDSK
;
A
#
# COMPACT_ATOMS: atom_id res chain seq x y z
N MET A 1 32.70 -14.87 -1.16
CA MET A 1 32.26 -15.47 0.13
C MET A 1 33.49 -15.65 1.01
N ASP A 2 33.39 -15.33 2.30
CA ASP A 2 34.45 -15.58 3.28
C ASP A 2 34.84 -17.08 3.32
N PRO A 3 36.13 -17.46 3.22
CA PRO A 3 36.58 -18.86 3.26
C PRO A 3 36.09 -19.64 4.49
N VAL A 4 35.96 -18.99 5.65
CA VAL A 4 35.47 -19.64 6.88
C VAL A 4 33.99 -19.98 6.75
N MET A 5 33.20 -19.07 6.19
CA MET A 5 31.79 -19.28 5.89
C MET A 5 31.60 -20.42 4.89
N LEU A 6 32.36 -20.43 3.78
CA LEU A 6 32.30 -21.48 2.77
C LEU A 6 32.59 -22.87 3.36
N SER A 7 33.62 -22.98 4.20
CA SER A 7 33.96 -24.23 4.90
C SER A 7 32.81 -24.73 5.78
N ARG A 8 32.17 -23.84 6.56
CA ARG A 8 31.02 -24.20 7.40
C ARG A 8 29.82 -24.67 6.59
N VAL A 9 29.53 -23.97 5.49
CA VAL A 9 28.43 -24.28 4.58
C VAL A 9 28.66 -25.63 3.88
N LEU A 10 29.86 -25.88 3.36
CA LEU A 10 30.22 -27.15 2.75
C LEU A 10 30.13 -28.31 3.76
N LYS A 11 30.66 -28.14 4.97
CA LYS A 11 30.57 -29.15 6.03
C LYS A 11 29.10 -29.48 6.35
N HIS A 12 28.26 -28.45 6.41
CA HIS A 12 26.83 -28.61 6.69
C HIS A 12 26.12 -29.42 5.60
N TYR A 13 26.24 -29.01 4.33
CA TYR A 13 25.54 -29.64 3.20
C TYR A 13 26.19 -30.94 2.69
N LYS A 14 27.39 -31.29 3.15
CA LYS A 14 28.00 -32.61 2.89
C LYS A 14 27.25 -33.76 3.57
N ARG A 15 26.45 -33.47 4.60
CA ARG A 15 25.64 -34.47 5.32
C ARG A 15 24.47 -34.93 4.47
N VAL A 16 24.34 -36.24 4.31
CA VAL A 16 23.31 -36.86 3.45
C VAL A 16 21.91 -36.58 3.98
N GLU A 17 21.74 -36.50 5.30
CA GLU A 17 20.47 -36.19 5.97
C GLU A 17 19.97 -34.80 5.58
N VAL A 18 20.87 -33.81 5.52
CA VAL A 18 20.54 -32.44 5.07
C VAL A 18 20.12 -32.44 3.61
N GLN A 19 20.89 -33.14 2.75
CA GLN A 19 20.60 -33.21 1.32
C GLN A 19 19.23 -33.85 1.07
N ASN A 20 18.94 -34.97 1.73
CA ASN A 20 17.68 -35.67 1.62
C ASN A 20 16.50 -34.81 2.06
N GLU A 21 16.61 -34.11 3.19
CA GLU A 21 15.53 -33.24 3.67
C GLU A 21 15.26 -32.04 2.77
N ILE A 22 16.30 -31.44 2.18
CA ILE A 22 16.13 -30.35 1.22
C ILE A 22 15.40 -30.84 -0.03
N VAL A 23 15.83 -31.98 -0.59
CA VAL A 23 15.19 -32.59 -1.76
C VAL A 23 13.74 -32.99 -1.46
N ARG A 24 13.49 -33.62 -0.31
CA ARG A 24 12.13 -33.97 0.15
C ARG A 24 11.25 -32.73 0.20
N SER A 25 11.75 -31.64 0.79
CA SER A 25 11.00 -30.38 0.89
C SER A 25 10.83 -29.65 -0.44
N ALA A 26 11.62 -30.00 -1.48
CA ALA A 26 11.55 -29.45 -2.83
C ALA A 26 10.56 -30.21 -3.74
N GLN A 27 10.01 -31.33 -3.28
CA GLN A 27 9.09 -32.13 -4.08
C GLN A 27 7.88 -31.30 -4.52
N ASN A 28 7.60 -31.34 -5.83
CA ASN A 28 6.56 -30.55 -6.50
C ASN A 28 6.68 -29.03 -6.30
N LYS A 29 7.84 -28.48 -5.90
CA LYS A 29 8.05 -27.04 -5.71
C LYS A 29 9.11 -26.51 -6.67
N GLU A 30 9.06 -25.22 -6.95
CA GLU A 30 10.23 -24.51 -7.48
C GLU A 30 11.26 -24.46 -6.34
N ALA A 31 12.49 -24.92 -6.59
CA ALA A 31 13.53 -25.03 -5.57
C ALA A 31 14.84 -24.49 -6.12
N VAL A 32 15.41 -23.49 -5.46
CA VAL A 32 16.56 -22.73 -5.99
C VAL A 32 17.57 -22.44 -4.90
N GLY A 33 18.85 -22.44 -5.29
CA GLY A 33 19.93 -21.92 -4.47
C GLY A 33 19.97 -20.39 -4.41
N ARG A 34 20.61 -19.84 -3.38
CA ARG A 34 20.92 -18.41 -3.22
C ARG A 34 22.41 -18.19 -2.95
N TYR A 35 22.98 -17.14 -3.55
CA TYR A 35 24.36 -16.71 -3.42
C TYR A 35 24.54 -15.68 -2.28
N GLY A 36 24.40 -16.08 -1.01
CA GLY A 36 24.93 -15.33 0.13
C GLY A 36 24.43 -13.89 0.33
N GLY A 37 23.29 -13.53 -0.24
CA GLY A 37 22.76 -12.16 -0.23
C GLY A 37 22.77 -11.45 -1.59
N GLU A 38 23.48 -11.98 -2.58
CA GLU A 38 23.64 -11.40 -3.93
C GLU A 38 22.48 -11.71 -4.88
N GLY A 39 21.68 -12.74 -4.57
CA GLY A 39 20.50 -13.10 -5.36
C GLY A 39 20.27 -14.61 -5.41
N TYR A 40 19.19 -15.01 -6.09
CA TYR A 40 18.89 -16.41 -6.38
C TYR A 40 19.67 -16.91 -7.59
N ALA A 41 19.91 -18.22 -7.65
CA ALA A 41 20.32 -18.92 -8.86
C ALA A 41 19.26 -18.76 -9.97
N LYS A 42 19.57 -19.29 -11.16
CA LYS A 42 18.65 -19.24 -12.30
C LYS A 42 17.30 -19.86 -11.92
N ARG A 43 16.21 -19.21 -12.33
CA ARG A 43 14.83 -19.62 -12.04
C ARG A 43 14.02 -19.81 -13.34
N PRO A 44 13.08 -20.76 -13.40
CA PRO A 44 12.79 -21.78 -12.38
C PRO A 44 13.87 -22.85 -12.31
N ASP A 45 13.93 -23.55 -11.18
CA ASP A 45 14.81 -24.72 -10.99
C ASP A 45 14.15 -25.73 -10.05
N VAL A 46 14.71 -26.94 -9.99
CA VAL A 46 14.26 -28.06 -9.17
C VAL A 46 15.44 -28.78 -8.54
N LEU A 47 15.22 -29.37 -7.37
CA LEU A 47 16.19 -30.26 -6.72
C LEU A 47 15.59 -31.66 -6.67
N VAL A 48 16.20 -32.60 -7.39
CA VAL A 48 15.69 -33.98 -7.52
C VAL A 48 16.62 -34.97 -6.84
N TYR A 49 17.94 -34.78 -6.96
CA TYR A 49 18.91 -35.70 -6.37
C TYR A 49 19.62 -35.05 -5.17
N PRO A 50 19.82 -35.79 -4.06
CA PRO A 50 20.51 -35.26 -2.88
C PRO A 50 21.88 -34.64 -3.20
N ASN A 51 22.64 -35.25 -4.10
CA ASN A 51 23.96 -34.75 -4.48
C ASN A 51 23.92 -33.40 -5.20
N ASP A 52 22.80 -33.02 -5.84
CA ASP A 52 22.64 -31.72 -6.50
C ASP A 52 22.82 -30.58 -5.50
N VAL A 53 22.36 -30.77 -4.26
CA VAL A 53 22.52 -29.80 -3.16
C VAL A 53 24.00 -29.52 -2.92
N LEU A 54 24.82 -30.56 -2.81
CA LEU A 54 26.26 -30.40 -2.55
C LEU A 54 26.99 -29.80 -3.76
N GLU A 55 26.65 -30.22 -4.98
CA GLU A 55 27.25 -29.67 -6.20
C GLU A 55 26.92 -28.17 -6.38
N GLN A 56 25.68 -27.76 -6.11
CA GLN A 56 25.32 -26.34 -6.12
C GLN A 56 26.11 -25.54 -5.07
N VAL A 57 26.34 -26.10 -3.89
CA VAL A 57 27.12 -25.46 -2.83
C VAL A 57 28.59 -25.30 -3.23
N LYS A 58 29.19 -26.31 -3.88
CA LYS A 58 30.55 -26.21 -4.45
C LYS A 58 30.65 -25.07 -5.47
N ASN A 59 29.55 -24.76 -6.15
CA ASN A 59 29.42 -23.64 -7.09
C ASN A 59 29.02 -22.32 -6.43
N GLY A 60 29.11 -22.21 -5.10
CA GLY A 60 28.92 -20.96 -4.35
C GLY A 60 27.52 -20.73 -3.81
N ILE A 61 26.58 -21.68 -3.94
CA ILE A 61 25.28 -21.60 -3.27
C ILE A 61 25.46 -21.76 -1.76
N THR A 62 24.70 -20.97 -1.01
CA THR A 62 24.79 -20.89 0.47
C THR A 62 23.50 -21.28 1.18
N SER A 63 22.36 -21.04 0.55
CA SER A 63 21.05 -21.37 1.09
C SER A 63 20.11 -21.83 -0.01
N PHE A 64 19.14 -22.65 0.38
CA PHE A 64 18.14 -23.22 -0.51
C PHE A 64 16.75 -22.74 -0.10
N HIS A 65 15.93 -22.42 -1.09
CA HIS A 65 14.61 -21.86 -0.92
C HIS A 65 13.62 -22.56 -1.85
N VAL A 66 12.40 -22.75 -1.38
CA VAL A 66 11.35 -23.48 -2.09
C VAL A 66 10.05 -22.68 -2.13
N SER A 67 9.21 -22.92 -3.15
CA SER A 67 7.92 -22.23 -3.29
C SER A 67 6.85 -22.72 -2.30
N GLU A 68 5.90 -21.83 -1.98
CA GLU A 68 4.64 -22.20 -1.34
C GLU A 68 3.73 -22.98 -2.30
N GLU A 69 3.74 -22.58 -3.57
CA GLU A 69 2.98 -23.22 -4.65
C GLU A 69 3.54 -24.61 -4.98
N LEU A 70 2.62 -25.54 -5.28
CA LEU A 70 2.89 -26.90 -5.73
C LEU A 70 2.57 -27.03 -7.21
N TRP A 71 3.51 -27.57 -7.98
CA TRP A 71 3.47 -27.65 -9.43
C TRP A 71 3.57 -29.09 -9.91
N SER A 72 2.82 -29.38 -10.98
CA SER A 72 2.95 -30.63 -11.74
C SER A 72 4.30 -30.71 -12.45
N ASN A 73 4.80 -29.57 -12.94
CA ASN A 73 6.15 -29.44 -13.47
C ASN A 73 6.68 -28.01 -13.21
N PRO A 74 7.50 -27.79 -12.17
CA PRO A 74 8.03 -26.47 -11.84
C PRO A 74 8.89 -25.86 -12.95
N GLN A 75 9.56 -26.65 -13.79
CA GLN A 75 10.43 -26.11 -14.85
C GLN A 75 9.65 -25.40 -15.96
N ARG A 76 8.33 -25.62 -16.05
CA ARG A 76 7.49 -24.98 -17.07
C ARG A 76 7.03 -23.57 -16.70
N ILE A 77 7.17 -23.13 -15.44
CA ILE A 77 6.66 -21.82 -15.01
C ILE A 77 7.52 -20.67 -15.57
N SER A 78 6.90 -19.56 -15.98
CA SER A 78 7.62 -18.37 -16.43
C SER A 78 6.91 -17.08 -15.99
N VAL A 79 7.67 -16.00 -15.79
CA VAL A 79 7.10 -14.68 -15.39
C VAL A 79 6.06 -14.12 -16.38
N GLU A 80 6.11 -14.56 -17.64
CA GLU A 80 5.24 -14.07 -18.72
C GLU A 80 3.88 -14.79 -18.78
N MET A 81 3.72 -15.87 -18.00
CA MET A 81 2.48 -16.63 -17.96
C MET A 81 1.31 -15.83 -17.40
N LYS A 82 0.13 -16.04 -17.99
CA LYS A 82 -1.15 -15.56 -17.47
C LYS A 82 -1.62 -16.46 -16.33
N LYS A 83 -2.51 -15.93 -15.50
CA LYS A 83 -3.04 -16.65 -14.33
C LYS A 83 -3.57 -18.06 -14.65
N HIS A 84 -4.37 -18.20 -15.71
CA HIS A 84 -4.92 -19.51 -16.10
C HIS A 84 -3.84 -20.54 -16.51
N GLU A 85 -2.69 -20.08 -17.02
CA GLU A 85 -1.57 -20.97 -17.38
C GLU A 85 -0.89 -21.49 -16.10
N TYR A 86 -0.69 -20.63 -15.11
CA TYR A 86 -0.24 -21.05 -13.77
C TYR A 86 -1.24 -22.03 -13.13
N ASP A 87 -2.53 -21.70 -13.16
CA ASP A 87 -3.59 -22.53 -12.56
C ASP A 87 -3.65 -23.93 -13.20
N SER A 88 -3.31 -24.05 -14.49
CA SER A 88 -3.23 -25.35 -15.19
C SER A 88 -2.05 -26.22 -14.75
N LEU A 89 -0.95 -25.61 -14.31
CA LEU A 89 0.23 -26.31 -13.80
C LEU A 89 0.15 -26.57 -12.29
N ARG A 90 -0.61 -25.75 -11.56
CA ARG A 90 -0.69 -25.78 -10.10
C ARG A 90 -1.50 -26.99 -9.60
N ILE A 91 -0.86 -27.78 -8.75
CA ILE A 91 -1.48 -28.88 -7.99
C ILE A 91 -2.20 -28.30 -6.76
N GLY A 92 -1.57 -27.33 -6.10
CA GLY A 92 -2.03 -26.74 -4.85
C GLY A 92 -1.05 -25.70 -4.32
N TRP A 93 -1.16 -25.38 -3.04
CA TRP A 93 -0.26 -24.47 -2.33
C TRP A 93 -0.25 -24.81 -0.85
N ASP A 94 0.92 -24.80 -0.23
CA ASP A 94 1.03 -24.93 1.23
C ASP A 94 0.87 -23.55 1.88
N LEU A 95 0.17 -23.47 3.00
CA LEU A 95 0.15 -22.25 3.80
C LEU A 95 1.46 -22.17 4.58
N VAL A 96 2.27 -21.15 4.31
CA VAL A 96 3.48 -20.86 5.08
C VAL A 96 3.39 -19.44 5.64
N LEU A 97 3.34 -19.32 6.97
CA LEU A 97 3.33 -18.04 7.67
C LEU A 97 4.74 -17.79 8.22
N ASP A 98 5.39 -16.72 7.80
CA ASP A 98 6.66 -16.28 8.39
C ASP A 98 6.43 -15.21 9.43
N ILE A 99 6.79 -15.60 10.65
CA ILE A 99 6.72 -14.77 11.83
C ILE A 99 8.12 -14.19 12.02
N ASP A 100 8.35 -12.99 11.49
CA ASP A 100 9.57 -12.24 11.78
C ASP A 100 9.32 -11.29 12.94
N CYS A 101 10.12 -11.44 13.98
CA CYS A 101 10.05 -10.59 15.14
C CYS A 101 11.48 -10.32 15.63
N PRO A 102 11.89 -9.05 15.73
CA PRO A 102 13.24 -8.73 16.19
C PRO A 102 13.48 -9.17 17.64
N TYR A 103 12.40 -9.43 18.39
CA TYR A 103 12.40 -9.82 19.79
C TYR A 103 12.12 -11.30 19.96
N TRP A 104 13.13 -12.08 20.35
CA TRP A 104 13.08 -13.54 20.34
C TRP A 104 11.94 -14.13 21.19
N GLU A 105 11.72 -13.60 22.38
CA GLU A 105 10.63 -14.04 23.27
C GLU A 105 9.26 -13.83 22.62
N PHE A 106 9.03 -12.67 22.00
CA PHE A 106 7.76 -12.39 21.31
C PHE A 106 7.63 -13.15 20.00
N ALA A 107 8.73 -13.52 19.32
CA ALA A 107 8.70 -14.44 18.19
C ALA A 107 8.11 -15.80 18.61
N LYS A 108 8.58 -16.35 19.74
CA LYS A 108 8.06 -17.61 20.32
C LYS A 108 6.59 -17.49 20.70
N ILE A 109 6.21 -16.45 21.45
CA ILE A 109 4.82 -16.22 21.90
C ILE A 109 3.88 -16.07 20.71
N THR A 110 4.27 -15.30 19.69
CA THR A 110 3.46 -15.11 18.48
C THR A 110 3.28 -16.41 17.75
N THR A 111 4.36 -17.16 17.54
CA THR A 111 4.30 -18.46 16.86
C THR A 111 3.36 -19.40 17.60
N TRP A 112 3.46 -19.46 18.93
CA TRP A 112 2.56 -20.23 19.77
C TRP A 112 1.10 -19.78 19.65
N LEU A 113 0.82 -18.46 19.63
CA LEU A 113 -0.54 -17.92 19.45
C LEU A 113 -1.15 -18.26 18.10
N PHE A 114 -0.36 -18.22 17.02
CA PHE A 114 -0.80 -18.59 15.69
C PHE A 114 -1.09 -20.09 15.60
N VAL A 115 -0.22 -20.94 16.17
CA VAL A 115 -0.47 -22.38 16.27
C VAL A 115 -1.73 -22.67 17.09
N LYS A 116 -1.92 -22.00 18.24
CA LYS A 116 -3.15 -22.11 19.04
C LYS A 116 -4.37 -21.72 18.20
N SER A 117 -4.29 -20.60 17.47
CA SER A 117 -5.36 -20.15 16.60
C SER A 117 -5.67 -21.16 15.50
N LEU A 118 -4.67 -21.72 14.82
CA LEU A 118 -4.87 -22.77 13.81
C LEU A 118 -5.58 -24.01 14.39
N LYS A 119 -5.13 -24.49 15.55
CA LYS A 119 -5.75 -25.63 16.24
C LYS A 119 -7.21 -25.36 16.64
N GLU A 120 -7.53 -24.14 17.08
CA GLU A 120 -8.92 -23.74 17.39
C GLU A 120 -9.85 -23.80 16.18
N HIS A 121 -9.32 -23.72 14.96
CA HIS A 121 -10.10 -23.88 13.73
C HIS A 121 -10.12 -25.33 13.22
N GLY A 122 -9.64 -26.30 14.01
CA GLY A 122 -9.61 -27.72 13.65
C GLY A 122 -8.45 -28.12 12.75
N VAL A 123 -7.40 -27.29 12.64
CA VAL A 123 -6.21 -27.61 11.86
C VAL A 123 -5.19 -28.32 12.75
N ASP A 124 -5.12 -29.65 12.63
CA ASP A 124 -4.16 -30.46 13.37
C ASP A 124 -2.82 -30.64 12.64
N ALA A 125 -2.83 -30.54 11.30
CA ALA A 125 -1.66 -30.68 10.42
C ALA A 125 -0.67 -29.48 10.47
N VAL A 126 -0.53 -28.83 11.63
CA VAL A 126 0.31 -27.66 11.83
C VAL A 126 1.74 -28.10 12.15
N THR A 127 2.68 -27.58 11.37
CA THR A 127 4.12 -27.80 11.58
C THR A 127 4.83 -26.48 11.81
N VAL A 128 5.96 -26.50 12.51
CA VAL A 128 6.75 -25.30 12.81
C VAL A 128 8.22 -25.57 12.54
N LYS A 129 8.91 -24.58 11.98
CA LYS A 129 10.37 -24.57 11.91
C LYS A 129 10.95 -23.23 12.31
N PHE A 130 12.11 -23.24 12.95
CA PHE A 130 12.92 -22.03 13.12
C PHE A 130 13.37 -21.52 11.74
N SER A 131 13.26 -20.22 11.46
CA SER A 131 13.58 -19.66 10.14
C SER A 131 15.09 -19.57 9.85
N GLY A 132 15.92 -19.75 10.87
CA GLY A 132 17.38 -19.61 10.82
C GLY A 132 17.89 -18.31 11.45
N ASN A 133 17.02 -17.37 11.82
CA ASN A 133 17.44 -16.07 12.36
C ASN A 133 16.68 -15.63 13.63
N LYS A 134 15.61 -14.86 13.49
CA LYS A 134 14.85 -14.28 14.61
C LYS A 134 13.38 -14.72 14.64
N GLY A 135 12.97 -15.56 13.70
CA GLY A 135 11.58 -15.93 13.49
C GLY A 135 11.34 -17.42 13.34
N PHE A 136 10.09 -17.74 13.05
CA PHE A 136 9.63 -19.09 12.79
C PHE A 136 8.75 -19.10 11.55
N HIS A 137 8.76 -20.21 10.83
CA HIS A 137 7.74 -20.49 9.83
C HIS A 137 6.74 -21.47 10.42
N ILE A 138 5.45 -21.19 10.20
CA ILE A 138 4.35 -22.09 10.51
C ILE A 138 3.83 -22.63 9.18
N GLY A 139 3.72 -23.95 9.06
CA GLY A 139 3.32 -24.64 7.84
C GLY A 139 2.04 -25.43 8.02
N VAL A 140 1.11 -25.30 7.08
CA VAL A 140 -0.04 -26.20 6.91
C VAL A 140 -0.03 -26.73 5.47
N PRO A 141 0.08 -28.05 5.27
CA PRO A 141 0.17 -28.63 3.94
C PRO A 141 -1.16 -28.49 3.18
N PHE A 142 -1.07 -28.36 1.85
CA PHE A 142 -2.24 -28.18 0.98
C PHE A 142 -3.34 -29.24 1.20
N GLU A 143 -2.94 -30.48 1.50
CA GLU A 143 -3.85 -31.60 1.69
C GLU A 143 -4.84 -31.39 2.84
N ALA A 144 -4.52 -30.53 3.81
CA ALA A 144 -5.43 -30.20 4.91
C ALA A 144 -6.63 -29.36 4.44
N PHE A 145 -6.49 -28.65 3.32
CA PHE A 145 -7.54 -27.78 2.79
C PHE A 145 -8.60 -28.57 2.01
N PRO A 146 -9.86 -28.08 1.94
CA PRO A 146 -10.89 -28.71 1.14
C PRO A 146 -10.57 -28.58 -0.36
N GLU A 147 -11.11 -29.45 -1.22
CA GLU A 147 -10.89 -29.35 -2.68
C GLU A 147 -11.49 -28.08 -3.29
N LYS A 148 -12.60 -27.64 -2.73
CA LYS A 148 -13.35 -26.46 -3.17
C LYS A 148 -13.87 -25.68 -1.96
N VAL A 149 -13.96 -24.36 -2.13
CA VAL A 149 -14.66 -23.45 -1.21
C VAL A 149 -15.56 -22.55 -2.05
N HIS A 150 -16.85 -22.54 -1.70
CA HIS A 150 -17.91 -22.02 -2.58
C HIS A 150 -17.82 -22.67 -3.97
N ASP A 151 -17.72 -21.86 -5.03
CA ASP A 151 -17.64 -22.32 -6.42
C ASP A 151 -16.20 -22.39 -6.97
N ALA A 152 -15.19 -22.07 -6.16
CA ALA A 152 -13.79 -22.04 -6.59
C ALA A 152 -13.02 -23.27 -6.11
N ALA A 153 -12.16 -23.81 -6.98
CA ALA A 153 -11.20 -24.84 -6.59
C ALA A 153 -10.11 -24.22 -5.71
N THR A 154 -9.84 -24.84 -4.56
CA THR A 154 -8.93 -24.27 -3.57
C THR A 154 -7.52 -24.10 -4.11
N LYS A 155 -7.06 -25.00 -4.99
CA LYS A 155 -5.76 -24.90 -5.65
C LYS A 155 -5.59 -23.59 -6.43
N ASP A 156 -6.67 -23.01 -6.96
CA ASP A 156 -6.63 -21.79 -7.79
C ASP A 156 -6.74 -20.50 -6.96
N LEU A 157 -6.84 -20.63 -5.63
CA LEU A 157 -6.94 -19.50 -4.71
C LEU A 157 -5.59 -18.85 -4.38
N PHE A 158 -4.45 -19.31 -4.92
CA PHE A 158 -3.17 -18.64 -4.66
C PHE A 158 -3.03 -17.34 -5.47
N PRO A 159 -2.51 -16.24 -4.89
CA PRO A 159 -2.04 -16.06 -3.50
C PRO A 159 -3.15 -15.60 -2.52
N ASP A 160 -4.36 -15.35 -3.01
CA ASP A 160 -5.43 -14.68 -2.25
C ASP A 160 -5.90 -15.49 -1.03
N GLY A 161 -5.99 -16.81 -1.15
CA GLY A 161 -6.36 -17.73 -0.07
C GLY A 161 -5.41 -17.63 1.13
N PRO A 162 -4.11 -17.95 0.97
CA PRO A 162 -3.17 -17.83 2.07
C PRO A 162 -3.05 -16.38 2.60
N ARG A 163 -3.15 -15.34 1.76
CA ARG A 163 -3.18 -13.93 2.22
C ARG A 163 -4.35 -13.64 3.16
N LYS A 164 -5.56 -14.06 2.77
CA LYS A 164 -6.76 -13.89 3.59
C LYS A 164 -6.63 -14.64 4.91
N ILE A 165 -6.08 -15.86 4.88
CA ILE A 165 -5.81 -16.65 6.09
C ILE A 165 -4.82 -15.92 7.01
N ALA A 166 -3.70 -15.43 6.49
CA ALA A 166 -2.69 -14.73 7.29
C ALA A 166 -3.27 -13.48 7.97
N LEU A 167 -4.02 -12.67 7.22
CA LEU A 167 -4.70 -11.48 7.75
C LEU A 167 -5.77 -11.81 8.78
N TYR A 168 -6.52 -12.88 8.55
CA TYR A 168 -7.54 -13.37 9.48
C TYR A 168 -6.92 -13.88 10.78
N LEU A 169 -5.92 -14.77 10.71
CA LEU A 169 -5.25 -15.32 11.88
C LEU A 169 -4.58 -14.23 12.72
N LEU A 170 -4.00 -13.22 12.08
CA LEU A 170 -3.45 -12.06 12.77
C LEU A 170 -4.52 -11.31 13.57
N ASP A 171 -5.68 -11.04 12.97
CA ASP A 171 -6.80 -10.37 13.65
C ASP A 171 -7.40 -11.24 14.75
N HIS A 172 -7.65 -12.52 14.47
CA HIS A 172 -8.17 -13.50 15.42
C HIS A 172 -7.24 -13.66 16.63
N ALA A 173 -5.93 -13.87 16.41
CA ALA A 173 -4.96 -13.97 17.49
C ALA A 173 -4.89 -12.68 18.33
N SER A 174 -4.92 -11.52 17.67
CA SER A 174 -4.89 -10.22 18.34
C SER A 174 -6.14 -9.92 19.15
N THR A 175 -7.31 -10.35 18.69
CA THR A 175 -8.61 -10.02 19.32
C THR A 175 -9.00 -11.02 20.39
N LYS A 176 -8.76 -12.31 20.15
CA LYS A 176 -9.18 -13.39 21.06
C LYS A 176 -8.13 -13.72 22.10
N HIS A 177 -6.85 -13.65 21.72
CA HIS A 177 -5.75 -14.09 22.57
C HIS A 177 -4.88 -12.96 23.10
N VAL A 178 -5.16 -11.69 22.77
CA VAL A 178 -4.43 -10.58 23.40
C VAL A 178 -5.44 -9.70 24.13
N SER A 179 -5.29 -9.61 25.45
CA SER A 179 -6.13 -8.78 26.30
C SER A 179 -5.32 -7.71 27.00
N VAL A 180 -5.95 -6.56 27.23
CA VAL A 180 -5.37 -5.42 27.94
C VAL A 180 -6.28 -5.08 29.11
N LYS A 181 -5.75 -5.14 30.32
CA LYS A 181 -6.45 -4.78 31.56
C LYS A 181 -5.59 -3.78 32.33
N GLY A 182 -5.97 -2.50 32.30
CA GLY A 182 -5.15 -1.42 32.85
C GLY A 182 -3.80 -1.33 32.12
N GLU A 183 -2.71 -1.42 32.86
CA GLU A 183 -1.33 -1.41 32.32
C GLU A 183 -0.78 -2.81 32.00
N LYS A 184 -1.58 -3.85 32.19
CA LYS A 184 -1.16 -5.24 32.01
C LYS A 184 -1.72 -5.79 30.70
N ILE A 185 -0.83 -6.36 29.90
CA ILE A 185 -1.14 -7.03 28.64
C ILE A 185 -0.94 -8.53 28.86
N THR A 186 -1.89 -9.33 28.40
CA THR A 186 -1.85 -10.79 28.49
C THR A 186 -1.94 -11.39 27.10
N PHE A 187 -1.00 -12.27 26.78
CA PHE A 187 -0.93 -13.05 25.55
C PHE A 187 -1.34 -14.51 25.84
N GLY A 188 -2.40 -14.95 25.18
CA GLY A 188 -3.20 -16.11 25.54
C GLY A 188 -3.69 -15.97 26.98
N ASP A 189 -3.43 -17.00 27.76
CA ASP A 189 -3.77 -17.07 29.19
C ASP A 189 -2.52 -17.28 30.06
N ARG A 190 -1.33 -17.26 29.45
CA ARG A 190 -0.09 -17.76 30.06
C ARG A 190 0.97 -16.67 30.25
N PHE A 191 1.07 -15.72 29.33
CA PHE A 191 2.13 -14.72 29.35
C PHE A 191 1.54 -13.36 29.63
N SER A 192 2.06 -12.67 30.64
CA SER A 192 1.57 -11.34 30.96
C SER A 192 2.69 -10.40 31.33
N TYR A 193 2.59 -9.20 30.78
CA TYR A 193 3.60 -8.16 30.89
C TYR A 193 2.92 -6.84 31.23
N THR A 194 3.56 -6.05 32.06
CA THR A 194 3.26 -4.64 32.24
C THR A 194 3.78 -3.83 31.06
N MET A 195 3.23 -2.63 30.84
CA MET A 195 3.75 -1.73 29.82
C MET A 195 5.25 -1.47 30.00
N LYS A 196 5.72 -1.28 31.24
CA LYS A 196 7.13 -1.06 31.54
C LYS A 196 8.01 -2.24 31.12
N GLU A 197 7.60 -3.48 31.41
CA GLU A 197 8.34 -4.67 30.98
C GLU A 197 8.39 -4.80 29.45
N LEU A 198 7.31 -4.41 28.75
CA LEU A 198 7.32 -4.38 27.30
C LEU A 198 8.27 -3.31 26.75
N GLU A 199 8.32 -2.12 27.35
CA GLU A 199 9.29 -1.08 26.98
C GLU A 199 10.72 -1.57 27.17
N GLU A 200 11.02 -2.22 28.30
CA GLU A 200 12.34 -2.78 28.60
C GLU A 200 12.73 -3.89 27.62
N LYS A 201 11.80 -4.80 27.28
CA LYS A 201 12.07 -5.93 26.37
C LYS A 201 12.12 -5.54 24.89
N THR A 202 11.38 -4.52 24.49
CA THR A 202 11.28 -4.10 23.08
C THR A 202 12.10 -2.86 22.73
N GLY A 203 12.46 -2.06 23.74
CA GLY A 203 13.04 -0.73 23.53
C GLY A 203 12.07 0.29 22.92
N LYS A 204 10.79 -0.08 22.71
CA LYS A 204 9.76 0.82 22.17
C LYS A 204 9.09 1.56 23.30
N LYS A 205 8.72 2.82 23.05
CA LYS A 205 7.95 3.61 24.03
C LYS A 205 6.48 3.19 24.03
N THR A 206 5.79 3.41 25.14
CA THR A 206 4.36 3.10 25.35
C THR A 206 3.47 3.57 24.20
N HIS A 207 3.67 4.80 23.71
CA HIS A 207 2.86 5.35 22.61
C HIS A 207 3.02 4.59 21.28
N GLU A 208 4.15 3.90 21.05
CA GLU A 208 4.39 3.06 19.86
C GLU A 208 3.76 1.67 20.00
N LEU A 209 3.56 1.20 21.23
CA LEU A 209 2.95 -0.08 21.55
C LEU A 209 1.42 -0.02 21.55
N LEU A 210 0.86 1.19 21.59
CA LEU A 210 -0.58 1.41 21.64
C LEU A 210 -1.12 1.86 20.28
N GLN A 211 -2.32 1.40 19.96
CA GLN A 211 -3.14 1.94 18.88
C GLN A 211 -4.45 2.45 19.46
N THR A 212 -4.86 3.63 19.02
CA THR A 212 -6.19 4.12 19.31
C THR A 212 -7.12 3.62 18.21
N ARG A 213 -8.22 2.97 18.59
CA ARG A 213 -9.25 2.49 17.66
C ARG A 213 -10.58 3.10 18.03
N CYS A 214 -11.43 3.37 17.05
CA CYS A 214 -12.82 3.72 17.34
C CYS A 214 -13.55 2.53 17.99
N ALA A 215 -14.23 2.74 19.11
CA ALA A 215 -14.98 1.69 19.83
C ALA A 215 -16.04 0.98 18.98
N ASN A 216 -16.58 1.67 17.96
CA ASN A 216 -17.66 1.17 17.13
C ASN A 216 -17.18 0.51 15.83
N CYS A 217 -16.35 1.21 15.04
CA CYS A 217 -15.93 0.71 13.73
C CYS A 217 -14.54 0.03 13.74
N GLY A 218 -13.79 0.10 14.84
CA GLY A 218 -12.46 -0.50 14.97
C GLY A 218 -11.35 0.19 14.16
N LYS A 219 -11.64 1.29 13.44
CA LYS A 219 -10.66 2.03 12.63
C LYS A 219 -9.58 2.62 13.53
N LYS A 220 -8.31 2.49 13.12
CA LYS A 220 -7.18 3.20 13.76
C LYS A 220 -7.44 4.70 13.68
N THR A 221 -7.57 5.36 14.82
CA THR A 221 -7.64 6.81 14.95
C THR A 221 -6.26 7.32 15.37
N LYS A 222 -5.88 8.52 14.93
CA LYS A 222 -4.74 9.20 15.54
C LYS A 222 -5.07 9.47 17.02
N GLN A 223 -4.08 9.40 17.90
CA GLN A 223 -4.28 9.65 19.32
C GLN A 223 -4.98 11.00 19.51
N ASP A 224 -6.00 11.04 20.37
CA ASP A 224 -6.65 12.28 20.77
C ASP A 224 -5.59 13.20 21.39
N GLY A 225 -5.36 14.38 20.80
CA GLY A 225 -4.58 15.45 21.43
C GLY A 225 -3.38 16.00 20.67
N GLU A 226 -2.95 15.43 19.55
CA GLU A 226 -1.93 16.09 18.70
C GLU A 226 -2.55 17.25 17.92
N LYS A 227 -2.66 18.40 18.61
CA LYS A 227 -2.91 19.70 18.00
C LYS A 227 -1.73 20.03 17.10
N GLN A 228 -1.87 19.77 15.80
CA GLN A 228 -0.85 20.15 14.84
C GLN A 228 -0.99 21.63 14.53
N ILE A 229 0.08 22.39 14.75
CA ILE A 229 0.12 23.80 14.39
C ILE A 229 0.53 23.91 12.93
N GLN A 230 -0.24 24.67 12.18
CA GLN A 230 0.03 24.96 10.80
C GLN A 230 0.00 26.47 10.58
N PHE A 231 1.06 27.01 9.98
CA PHE A 231 1.11 28.38 9.53
C PHE A 231 0.52 28.46 8.12
N VAL A 232 -0.41 29.37 7.90
CA VAL A 232 -1.11 29.61 6.63
C VAL A 232 -0.80 31.02 6.15
N CYS A 233 -0.19 31.15 4.97
CA CYS A 233 0.10 32.47 4.41
C CYS A 233 -1.20 33.14 3.93
N PRO A 234 -1.57 34.33 4.44
CA PRO A 234 -2.83 35.00 4.08
C PRO A 234 -2.88 35.47 2.61
N ARG A 235 -1.71 35.58 1.96
CA ARG A 235 -1.61 36.05 0.57
C ARG A 235 -1.63 34.93 -0.46
N CYS A 236 -1.27 33.71 -0.07
CA CYS A 236 -1.01 32.64 -1.04
C CYS A 236 -1.40 31.24 -0.58
N ASP A 237 -2.06 31.13 0.57
CA ASP A 237 -2.56 29.90 1.20
C ASP A 237 -1.50 28.81 1.39
N LYS A 238 -0.21 29.16 1.29
CA LYS A 238 0.88 28.22 1.56
C LYS A 238 0.76 27.79 3.01
N ARG A 239 0.66 26.48 3.21
CA ARG A 239 0.58 25.83 4.52
C ARG A 239 1.94 25.25 4.86
N VAL A 240 2.45 25.57 6.05
CA VAL A 240 3.73 25.08 6.55
C VAL A 240 3.51 24.57 7.97
N ALA A 241 4.04 23.37 8.28
CA ALA A 241 4.00 22.85 9.64
C ALA A 241 4.80 23.75 10.58
N GLY A 242 4.28 23.96 11.78
CA GLY A 242 4.93 24.73 12.84
C GLY A 242 5.05 23.91 14.11
N ASP A 243 6.13 24.16 14.86
CA ASP A 243 6.31 23.56 16.17
C ASP A 243 5.50 24.28 17.25
N VAL A 244 5.29 23.62 18.39
CA VAL A 244 4.49 24.16 19.51
C VAL A 244 5.03 25.50 20.02
N MET A 245 6.36 25.67 19.99
CA MET A 245 7.05 26.87 20.45
C MET A 245 7.14 27.98 19.38
N GLU A 246 6.92 27.67 18.09
CA GLU A 246 6.94 28.69 17.03
C GLU A 246 5.67 29.55 17.12
N GLN A 247 5.84 30.85 17.39
CA GLN A 247 4.73 31.81 17.50
C GLN A 247 4.42 32.51 16.17
N TYR A 248 5.43 32.71 15.33
CA TYR A 248 5.32 33.41 14.05
C TYR A 248 6.19 32.72 13.00
N LYS A 249 5.76 32.78 11.74
CA LYS A 249 6.51 32.23 10.59
C LYS A 249 6.30 33.13 9.39
N SER A 250 7.35 33.46 8.66
CA SER A 250 7.24 34.21 7.42
C SER A 250 7.08 33.27 6.23
N CYS A 251 6.21 33.63 5.29
CA CYS A 251 6.03 32.86 4.09
C CYS A 251 7.25 33.05 3.19
N THR A 252 8.03 31.99 2.97
CA THR A 252 9.24 32.01 2.10
C THR A 252 8.99 32.44 0.66
N LYS A 253 7.73 32.62 0.25
CA LYS A 253 7.36 33.04 -1.10
C LYS A 253 6.76 34.45 -1.15
N CYS A 254 6.08 34.88 -0.10
CA CYS A 254 5.35 36.15 -0.10
C CYS A 254 5.95 37.16 0.87
N GLU A 255 6.94 36.75 1.67
CA GLU A 255 7.66 37.56 2.65
C GLU A 255 6.73 38.26 3.66
N VAL A 256 5.52 37.73 3.82
CA VAL A 256 4.53 38.18 4.80
C VAL A 256 4.42 37.16 5.94
N LEU A 257 4.06 37.65 7.11
CA LEU A 257 3.75 36.81 8.27
C LEU A 257 2.56 35.89 7.98
N MET A 258 2.70 34.64 8.38
CA MET A 258 1.69 33.59 8.21
C MET A 258 0.79 33.53 9.44
N GLU A 259 -0.49 33.25 9.23
CA GLU A 259 -1.49 33.06 10.29
C GLU A 259 -1.33 31.67 10.92
N ARG A 260 -1.30 31.61 12.25
CA ARG A 260 -1.17 30.36 13.01
C ARG A 260 -2.54 29.69 13.15
N ALA A 261 -2.75 28.56 12.49
CA ALA A 261 -3.94 27.73 12.62
C ALA A 261 -3.63 26.48 13.44
N VAL A 262 -4.49 26.17 14.41
CA VAL A 262 -4.42 24.91 15.17
C VAL A 262 -5.35 23.93 14.50
N ILE A 263 -4.79 22.86 13.91
CA ILE A 263 -5.58 21.79 13.34
C ILE A 263 -5.82 20.76 14.43
N ASP A 264 -7.07 20.66 14.85
CA ASP A 264 -7.52 19.53 15.63
C ASP A 264 -7.61 18.31 14.71
N THR A 265 -6.67 17.37 14.88
CA THR A 265 -6.63 16.14 14.08
C THR A 265 -7.54 15.05 14.65
N SER A 266 -8.36 15.35 15.67
CA SER A 266 -9.41 14.46 16.19
C SER A 266 -10.58 14.30 15.21
N LYS A 267 -10.31 13.90 13.97
CA LYS A 267 -11.36 13.35 13.10
C LYS A 267 -11.82 12.02 13.70
N ARG A 268 -12.86 12.10 14.52
CA ARG A 268 -13.59 10.94 15.02
C ARG A 268 -14.25 10.25 13.83
N CYS A 269 -13.91 8.99 13.61
CA CYS A 269 -14.52 8.17 12.55
C CYS A 269 -16.03 7.95 12.78
N CYS A 270 -16.50 8.05 14.03
CA CYS A 270 -17.92 8.02 14.39
C CYS A 270 -18.22 9.18 15.36
N PRO A 271 -19.23 10.04 15.10
CA PRO A 271 -19.45 11.28 15.85
C PRO A 271 -19.66 11.12 17.37
N ASN A 272 -20.14 9.96 17.82
CA ASN A 272 -20.64 9.75 19.19
C ASN A 272 -19.88 8.71 20.02
N GLN A 273 -18.69 8.26 19.59
CA GLN A 273 -17.95 7.21 20.30
C GLN A 273 -16.54 7.65 20.65
N LYS A 274 -16.17 7.48 21.92
CA LYS A 274 -14.81 7.78 22.38
C LYS A 274 -13.86 6.73 21.78
N PRO A 275 -12.70 7.14 21.23
CA PRO A 275 -11.68 6.20 20.84
C PRO A 275 -11.22 5.37 22.04
N VAL A 276 -11.03 4.07 21.85
CA VAL A 276 -10.47 3.15 22.84
C VAL A 276 -9.01 2.93 22.47
N THR A 277 -8.13 3.23 23.41
CA THR A 277 -6.71 2.89 23.29
C THR A 277 -6.53 1.44 23.68
N SER A 278 -5.94 0.67 22.78
CA SER A 278 -5.66 -0.76 22.96
C SER A 278 -4.23 -1.05 22.55
N PHE A 279 -3.66 -2.13 23.06
CA PHE A 279 -2.36 -2.61 22.61
C PHE A 279 -2.41 -2.93 21.11
N ASN A 280 -1.32 -2.65 20.40
CA ASN A 280 -1.16 -2.94 18.98
C ASN A 280 -0.20 -4.13 18.82
N PRO A 281 -0.67 -5.38 18.69
CA PRO A 281 0.22 -6.52 18.50
C PRO A 281 1.20 -6.37 17.32
N LEU A 282 0.78 -5.65 16.27
CA LEU A 282 1.63 -5.31 15.12
C LEU A 282 2.78 -4.34 15.42
N SER A 283 2.83 -3.75 16.61
CA SER A 283 4.00 -2.96 17.02
C SER A 283 5.16 -3.87 17.43
N ILE A 284 4.91 -5.11 17.85
CA ILE A 284 5.94 -6.05 18.29
C ILE A 284 6.16 -7.14 17.24
N VAL A 285 5.10 -7.51 16.51
CA VAL A 285 5.07 -8.64 15.60
C VAL A 285 4.92 -8.17 14.16
N GLU A 286 5.81 -8.65 13.29
CA GLU A 286 5.68 -8.50 11.84
C GLU A 286 5.32 -9.87 11.25
N VAL A 287 4.09 -10.01 10.77
CA VAL A 287 3.69 -11.18 9.98
C VAL A 287 3.90 -10.80 8.53
N ASP A 288 4.91 -11.39 7.89
CA ASP A 288 5.25 -11.01 6.54
C ASP A 288 4.26 -11.60 5.52
N THR A 289 3.22 -10.81 5.23
CA THR A 289 2.27 -11.15 4.16
C THR A 289 2.87 -11.01 2.75
N VAL A 290 4.07 -10.41 2.61
CA VAL A 290 4.82 -10.33 1.34
C VAL A 290 5.38 -11.70 0.94
N LEU A 291 5.61 -12.61 1.89
CA LEU A 291 5.93 -14.00 1.55
C LEU A 291 4.83 -14.65 0.70
N ILE A 292 3.58 -14.26 0.90
CA ILE A 292 2.46 -14.82 0.17
C ILE A 292 2.27 -14.03 -1.12
N ALA A 293 3.20 -14.19 -2.06
CA ALA A 293 3.14 -13.59 -3.38
C ALA A 293 3.43 -14.64 -4.46
N PRO A 294 2.92 -14.47 -5.70
CA PRO A 294 3.21 -15.38 -6.81
C PRO A 294 4.71 -15.60 -6.94
N ARG A 295 5.14 -16.87 -7.01
CA ARG A 295 6.56 -17.24 -7.12
C ARG A 295 7.47 -16.72 -6.00
N HIS A 296 6.92 -16.43 -4.82
CA HIS A 296 7.73 -16.21 -3.63
C HIS A 296 8.34 -17.54 -3.16
N LEU A 297 9.50 -17.45 -2.51
CA LEU A 297 10.24 -18.61 -2.01
C LEU A 297 10.59 -18.41 -0.54
N TYR A 298 10.34 -19.43 0.28
CA TYR A 298 10.76 -19.44 1.68
C TYR A 298 11.96 -20.37 1.85
N ARG A 299 12.78 -20.11 2.88
CA ARG A 299 13.97 -20.93 3.18
C ARG A 299 13.58 -22.38 3.46
N SER A 300 14.20 -23.33 2.76
CA SER A 300 14.00 -24.76 2.96
C SER A 300 14.33 -25.18 4.40
N PRO A 301 13.65 -26.21 4.97
CA PRO A 301 14.17 -26.93 6.13
C PRO A 301 15.64 -27.31 5.95
N TYR A 302 16.40 -27.24 7.04
CA TYR A 302 17.84 -27.45 7.12
C TYR A 302 18.72 -26.54 6.28
N SER A 303 18.17 -25.62 5.47
CA SER A 303 18.99 -24.63 4.78
C SER A 303 19.67 -23.69 5.79
N TYR A 304 20.94 -23.43 5.53
CA TYR A 304 21.78 -22.47 6.24
C TYR A 304 21.25 -21.04 6.13
N HIS A 305 21.49 -20.21 7.16
CA HIS A 305 21.21 -18.78 7.18
C HIS A 305 22.51 -18.00 7.39
N GLU A 306 22.85 -17.18 6.41
CA GLU A 306 24.20 -16.64 6.20
C GLU A 306 24.59 -15.61 7.26
N LYS A 307 23.64 -14.79 7.73
CA LYS A 307 23.92 -13.74 8.72
C LYS A 307 24.06 -14.27 10.14
N SER A 308 23.37 -15.37 10.47
CA SER A 308 23.36 -15.93 11.84
C SER A 308 24.33 -17.10 11.98
N GLY A 309 24.69 -17.76 10.88
CA GLY A 309 25.44 -19.01 10.89
C GLY A 309 24.66 -20.21 11.43
N LEU A 310 23.35 -20.05 11.64
CA LEU A 310 22.41 -21.09 12.07
C LEU A 310 21.69 -21.67 10.86
N VAL A 311 20.92 -22.73 11.09
CA VAL A 311 20.15 -23.42 10.05
C VAL A 311 18.66 -23.37 10.36
N SER A 312 17.81 -23.54 9.35
CA SER A 312 16.37 -23.71 9.57
C SER A 312 16.10 -25.11 10.14
N VAL A 313 15.43 -25.24 11.28
CA VAL A 313 15.23 -26.55 11.94
C VAL A 313 13.75 -26.75 12.26
N PRO A 314 13.11 -27.84 11.78
CA PRO A 314 11.77 -28.24 12.21
C PRO A 314 11.74 -28.59 13.71
N LEU A 315 10.65 -28.24 14.39
CA LEU A 315 10.45 -28.56 15.80
C LEU A 315 8.99 -28.91 16.08
N HIS A 316 8.76 -29.65 17.17
CA HIS A 316 7.42 -29.91 17.66
C HIS A 316 6.73 -28.61 18.09
N VAL A 317 5.42 -28.51 17.83
CA VAL A 317 4.59 -27.35 18.20
C VAL A 317 4.61 -27.04 19.69
N ASP A 318 4.78 -28.04 20.55
CA ASP A 318 4.80 -27.83 22.00
C ASP A 318 6.17 -27.34 22.51
N ARG A 319 7.23 -27.50 21.71
CA ARG A 319 8.60 -27.08 22.06
C ARG A 319 8.93 -25.64 21.65
N ILE A 320 7.98 -24.89 21.07
CA ILE A 320 8.22 -23.51 20.60
C ILE A 320 8.81 -22.62 21.70
N MET A 321 8.29 -22.74 22.93
CA MET A 321 8.75 -21.91 24.05
C MET A 321 10.13 -22.34 24.58
N GLU A 322 10.43 -23.64 24.51
CA GLU A 322 11.67 -24.25 25.02
C GLU A 322 12.82 -24.18 24.02
N PHE A 323 12.53 -23.92 22.74
CA PHE A 323 13.52 -23.97 21.68
C PHE A 323 14.61 -22.91 21.84
N GLU A 324 15.86 -23.33 21.91
CA GLU A 324 17.00 -22.43 21.99
C GLU A 324 17.75 -22.35 20.66
N LYS A 325 18.21 -21.15 20.28
CA LYS A 325 18.87 -20.94 18.98
C LYS A 325 20.13 -21.79 18.79
N SER A 326 20.80 -22.17 19.89
CA SER A 326 21.95 -23.06 19.86
C SER A 326 21.60 -24.47 19.34
N GLU A 327 20.34 -24.92 19.47
CA GLU A 327 19.87 -26.18 18.86
C GLU A 327 19.92 -26.14 17.31
N ALA A 328 19.92 -24.94 16.73
CA ALA A 328 20.04 -24.71 15.28
C ALA A 328 21.49 -24.46 14.81
N GLU A 329 22.49 -24.67 15.66
CA GLU A 329 23.89 -24.71 15.22
C GLU A 329 24.11 -25.91 14.30
N PRO A 330 24.82 -25.76 13.16
CA PRO A 330 25.04 -26.84 12.21
C PRO A 330 25.50 -28.16 12.84
N ASP A 331 26.38 -28.10 13.84
CA ASP A 331 26.96 -29.27 14.49
C ASP A 331 26.07 -29.91 15.58
N ARG A 332 24.94 -29.29 15.94
CA ARG A 332 24.02 -29.74 17.02
C ARG A 332 22.66 -30.23 16.52
N ILE A 333 22.39 -30.09 15.23
CA ILE A 333 21.11 -30.47 14.62
C ILE A 333 20.81 -31.95 14.84
N GLN A 334 19.57 -32.25 15.20
CA GLN A 334 19.04 -33.61 15.28
C GLN A 334 18.06 -33.85 14.12
N PHE A 335 18.24 -34.96 13.40
CA PHE A 335 17.41 -35.35 12.26
C PHE A 335 16.32 -36.35 12.67
N GLY A 336 15.26 -36.47 11.86
CA GLY A 336 14.23 -37.49 12.01
C GLY A 336 13.26 -37.32 13.18
N LYS A 337 13.37 -36.25 13.97
CA LYS A 337 12.45 -35.98 15.09
C LYS A 337 11.15 -35.33 14.64
N HIS A 338 11.27 -34.34 13.76
CA HIS A 338 10.16 -33.51 13.31
C HIS A 338 10.37 -33.14 11.85
N GLU A 339 9.28 -33.06 11.11
CA GLU A 339 9.28 -32.67 9.71
C GLU A 339 8.41 -31.43 9.51
N PHE A 340 8.90 -30.49 8.69
CA PHE A 340 8.10 -29.34 8.29
C PHE A 340 7.25 -29.70 7.07
N LEU A 341 5.98 -29.27 7.08
CA LEU A 341 4.96 -29.62 6.09
C LEU A 341 4.81 -31.14 5.90
N LEU A 342 4.72 -31.87 7.01
CA LEU A 342 4.43 -33.30 7.00
C LEU A 342 3.06 -33.54 6.35
N ARG A 343 3.04 -34.30 5.24
CA ARG A 343 1.83 -34.64 4.49
C ARG A 343 1.21 -35.97 4.92
N GLU A 344 1.99 -36.82 5.58
CA GLU A 344 1.52 -38.12 6.07
C GLU A 344 0.48 -37.93 7.18
N GLY A 345 -0.62 -38.69 7.11
CA GLY A 345 -1.71 -38.62 8.11
C GLY A 345 -2.59 -37.37 8.04
N VAL A 346 -2.40 -36.49 7.04
CA VAL A 346 -3.22 -35.28 6.89
C VAL A 346 -4.60 -35.63 6.31
N HIS A 347 -5.66 -35.25 7.02
CA HIS A 347 -7.03 -35.46 6.55
C HIS A 347 -7.52 -34.26 5.75
N ARG A 348 -8.07 -34.56 4.56
CA ARG A 348 -8.61 -33.54 3.66
C ARG A 348 -9.82 -32.82 4.27
N GLY A 349 -9.79 -31.49 4.23
CA GLY A 349 -10.86 -30.63 4.72
C GLY A 349 -10.75 -30.19 6.19
N GLN A 350 -9.71 -30.59 6.92
CA GLN A 350 -9.43 -30.07 8.28
C GLN A 350 -9.38 -28.54 8.33
N ALA A 351 -8.77 -27.90 7.33
CA ALA A 351 -8.66 -26.45 7.24
C ALA A 351 -9.85 -25.75 6.57
N LYS A 352 -11.00 -26.44 6.42
CA LYS A 352 -12.20 -25.87 5.78
C LYS A 352 -12.75 -24.68 6.56
N ASN A 353 -12.90 -24.80 7.88
CA ASN A 353 -13.45 -23.73 8.72
C ASN A 353 -12.54 -22.50 8.70
N LEU A 354 -11.22 -22.71 8.85
CA LEU A 354 -10.21 -21.65 8.73
C LEU A 354 -10.35 -20.88 7.42
N LEU A 355 -10.47 -21.59 6.29
CA LEU A 355 -10.54 -20.97 4.97
C LEU A 355 -11.86 -20.21 4.77
N ILE A 356 -12.99 -20.75 5.22
CA ILE A 356 -14.30 -20.05 5.16
C ILE A 356 -14.27 -18.77 6.00
N GLU A 357 -13.85 -18.86 7.27
CA GLU A 357 -13.82 -17.71 8.17
C GLU A 357 -12.86 -16.61 7.69
N ALA A 358 -11.73 -17.00 7.09
CA ALA A 358 -10.80 -16.06 6.49
C ALA A 358 -11.41 -15.29 5.30
N PHE A 359 -12.21 -15.96 4.46
CA PHE A 359 -12.91 -15.32 3.34
C PHE A 359 -14.04 -14.42 3.81
N ASP A 360 -14.84 -14.86 4.80
CA ASP A 360 -15.88 -14.05 5.41
C ASP A 360 -15.31 -12.80 6.09
N PHE A 361 -14.17 -12.94 6.77
CA PHE A 361 -13.46 -11.82 7.38
C PHE A 361 -13.00 -10.81 6.31
N ALA A 362 -12.41 -11.31 5.22
CA ALA A 362 -11.96 -10.45 4.11
C ALA A 362 -13.14 -9.71 3.46
N ALA A 363 -14.24 -10.41 3.18
CA ALA A 363 -15.44 -9.82 2.60
C ALA A 363 -16.04 -8.72 3.50
N ARG A 364 -16.14 -8.96 4.82
CA ARG A 364 -16.59 -7.95 5.78
C ARG A 364 -15.67 -6.72 5.80
N LYS A 365 -14.37 -6.92 5.64
CA LYS A 365 -13.38 -5.83 5.63
C LYS A 365 -13.46 -5.02 4.33
N GLU A 366 -13.62 -5.69 3.20
CA GLU A 366 -13.86 -5.06 1.89
C GLU A 366 -15.15 -4.25 1.88
N GLN A 367 -16.25 -4.80 2.42
CA GLN A 367 -17.52 -4.08 2.58
C GLN A 367 -17.35 -2.80 3.41
N LYS A 368 -16.68 -2.88 4.56
CA LYS A 368 -16.39 -1.70 5.39
C LYS A 368 -15.54 -0.67 4.66
N ILE A 369 -14.55 -1.10 3.86
CA ILE A 369 -13.73 -0.19 3.05
C ILE A 369 -14.60 0.48 1.99
N GLN A 370 -15.44 -0.28 1.29
CA GLN A 370 -16.35 0.25 0.26
C GLN A 370 -17.35 1.25 0.86
N GLU A 371 -18.00 0.91 1.97
CA GLU A 371 -18.89 1.82 2.71
C GLU A 371 -18.16 3.11 3.11
N MET A 372 -16.90 3.00 3.54
CA MET A 372 -16.08 4.15 3.91
C MET A 372 -15.63 4.97 2.69
N GLU A 373 -15.29 4.34 1.57
CA GLU A 373 -14.99 5.03 0.31
C GLU A 373 -16.22 5.71 -0.27
N ASP A 374 -17.40 5.13 -0.07
CA ASP A 374 -18.68 5.73 -0.41
C ASP A 374 -18.99 6.92 0.51
N ILE A 375 -18.75 6.81 1.82
CA ILE A 375 -18.88 7.93 2.77
C ILE A 375 -17.85 9.03 2.48
N GLU A 376 -16.57 8.70 2.25
CA GLU A 376 -15.55 9.69 1.84
C GLU A 376 -15.83 10.25 0.45
N GLY A 377 -16.45 9.47 -0.43
CA GLY A 377 -16.95 9.88 -1.73
C GLY A 377 -18.14 10.83 -1.63
N ILE A 378 -19.01 10.63 -0.64
CA ILE A 378 -20.11 11.51 -0.26
C ILE A 378 -19.57 12.78 0.41
N GLU A 379 -18.58 12.69 1.33
CA GLU A 379 -17.89 13.86 1.91
C GLU A 379 -17.12 14.65 0.85
N ARG A 380 -16.48 13.98 -0.12
CA ARG A 380 -15.86 14.65 -1.28
C ARG A 380 -16.88 15.21 -2.25
N ARG A 381 -18.09 14.64 -2.34
CA ARG A 381 -19.21 15.19 -3.13
C ARG A 381 -19.86 16.39 -2.42
N SER A 382 -19.99 16.37 -1.10
CA SER A 382 -20.48 17.50 -0.30
C SER A 382 -19.43 18.62 -0.22
N LEU A 383 -18.13 18.30 -0.17
CA LEU A 383 -17.04 19.28 -0.38
C LEU A 383 -16.91 19.75 -1.84
N LYS A 384 -17.38 18.95 -2.81
CA LYS A 384 -17.54 19.39 -4.22
C LYS A 384 -18.77 20.25 -4.44
N GLN A 385 -19.72 20.26 -3.52
CA GLN A 385 -20.93 21.09 -3.62
C GLN A 385 -20.63 22.60 -3.42
N GLU A 386 -19.39 22.98 -3.11
CA GLU A 386 -18.90 24.37 -3.19
C GLU A 386 -17.99 24.66 -4.40
N PHE A 387 -17.92 23.77 -5.39
CA PHE A 387 -17.53 24.18 -6.73
C PHE A 387 -18.80 24.46 -7.53
N GLU A 388 -19.34 25.68 -7.36
CA GLU A 388 -20.30 26.23 -8.32
C GLU A 388 -19.80 25.94 -9.75
N GLU A 389 -20.62 25.25 -10.53
CA GLU A 389 -20.38 25.05 -11.95
C GLU A 389 -20.16 26.43 -12.59
N VAL A 390 -19.10 26.54 -13.38
CA VAL A 390 -18.86 27.77 -14.14
C VAL A 390 -19.94 27.81 -15.23
N GLN A 391 -21.06 28.49 -14.94
CA GLN A 391 -22.19 28.63 -15.87
C GLN A 391 -21.87 29.56 -17.05
N THR A 392 -20.75 30.29 -16.99
CA THR A 392 -20.34 31.26 -18.02
C THR A 392 -18.93 30.97 -18.50
N ALA A 393 -18.74 30.86 -19.82
CA ALA A 393 -17.45 30.61 -20.44
C ALA A 393 -16.35 31.56 -19.94
N ILE A 394 -15.28 30.99 -19.36
CA ILE A 394 -14.15 31.79 -18.86
C ILE A 394 -13.40 32.39 -20.05
N PRO A 395 -13.18 33.72 -20.09
CA PRO A 395 -12.43 34.36 -21.17
C PRO A 395 -10.95 33.94 -21.26
N GLU A 396 -10.40 33.91 -22.47
CA GLU A 396 -9.03 33.46 -22.74
C GLU A 396 -7.94 34.20 -21.94
N LYS A 397 -8.18 35.47 -21.57
CA LYS A 397 -7.25 36.28 -20.76
C LYS A 397 -6.92 35.66 -19.40
N PHE A 398 -7.76 34.76 -18.90
CA PHE A 398 -7.57 34.07 -17.63
C PHE A 398 -6.93 32.68 -17.77
N PHE A 399 -6.64 32.24 -18.99
CA PHE A 399 -6.05 30.94 -19.24
C PHE A 399 -4.60 30.87 -18.74
N PRO A 400 -4.13 29.67 -18.34
CA PRO A 400 -2.75 29.49 -17.94
C PRO A 400 -1.77 29.72 -19.11
N PRO A 401 -0.50 30.03 -18.82
CA PRO A 401 0.52 30.27 -19.84
C PRO A 401 0.65 29.15 -20.88
N CYS A 402 0.42 27.89 -20.49
CA CYS A 402 0.48 26.76 -21.41
C CYS A 402 -0.64 26.76 -22.46
N MET A 403 -1.86 27.19 -22.09
CA MET A 403 -2.97 27.29 -23.04
C MET A 403 -2.84 28.55 -23.90
N GLN A 404 -2.29 29.64 -23.35
CA GLN A 404 -1.93 30.82 -24.13
C GLN A 404 -0.78 30.54 -25.11
N ALA A 405 0.13 29.64 -24.78
CA ALA A 405 1.16 29.17 -25.70
C ALA A 405 0.55 28.36 -26.84
N ILE A 406 -0.41 27.46 -26.52
CA ILE A 406 -1.15 26.70 -27.53
C ILE A 406 -1.92 27.65 -28.46
N SER A 407 -2.62 28.67 -27.94
CA SER A 407 -3.49 29.56 -28.74
C SER A 407 -2.77 30.38 -29.82
N LYS A 408 -1.44 30.49 -29.73
CA LYS A 408 -0.57 31.15 -30.72
C LYS A 408 -0.23 30.27 -31.94
N GLY A 409 -0.61 28.99 -31.92
CA GLY A 409 -0.25 28.01 -32.94
C GLY A 409 0.96 27.18 -32.55
N LEU A 410 1.08 25.97 -33.12
CA LEU A 410 2.08 24.98 -32.75
C LEU A 410 2.83 24.37 -33.96
N PRO A 411 4.18 24.32 -33.92
CA PRO A 411 4.98 23.63 -34.91
C PRO A 411 4.91 22.10 -34.78
N ASP A 412 4.74 21.57 -33.56
CA ASP A 412 4.52 20.15 -33.25
C ASP A 412 3.56 19.98 -32.07
N GLY A 413 2.93 18.80 -31.94
CA GLY A 413 2.01 18.49 -30.83
C GLY A 413 0.55 18.85 -31.08
N ARG A 414 0.17 19.23 -32.30
CA ARG A 414 -1.19 19.69 -32.68
C ARG A 414 -2.30 18.72 -32.27
N LYS A 415 -2.12 17.42 -32.49
CA LYS A 415 -3.09 16.37 -32.10
C LYS A 415 -3.33 16.31 -30.59
N ARG A 416 -2.26 16.45 -29.79
CA ARG A 416 -2.33 16.52 -28.32
C ARG A 416 -3.00 17.81 -27.87
N ALA A 417 -2.71 18.93 -28.53
CA ALA A 417 -3.32 20.21 -28.24
C ALA A 417 -4.84 20.21 -28.47
N VAL A 418 -5.34 19.55 -29.51
CA VAL A 418 -6.79 19.38 -29.73
C VAL A 418 -7.45 18.68 -28.53
N PHE A 419 -6.89 17.56 -28.07
CA PHE A 419 -7.41 16.84 -26.90
C PHE A 419 -7.36 17.70 -25.62
N ILE A 420 -6.23 18.37 -25.40
CA ILE A 420 -6.01 19.25 -24.24
C ILE A 420 -7.02 20.40 -24.23
N MET A 421 -7.17 21.13 -25.33
CA MET A 421 -8.02 22.31 -25.43
C MET A 421 -9.51 21.94 -25.38
N THR A 422 -9.91 20.82 -25.99
CA THR A 422 -11.30 20.34 -25.92
C THR A 422 -11.72 20.10 -24.47
N ASN A 423 -10.91 19.37 -23.70
CA ASN A 423 -11.20 19.08 -22.30
C ASN A 423 -11.06 20.32 -21.40
N PHE A 424 -10.07 21.17 -21.66
CA PHE A 424 -9.83 22.39 -20.89
C PHE A 424 -10.94 23.42 -21.08
N LEU A 425 -11.35 23.73 -22.32
CA LEU A 425 -12.40 24.71 -22.61
C LEU A 425 -13.76 24.25 -22.10
N SER A 426 -14.08 22.96 -22.27
CA SER A 426 -15.29 22.36 -21.67
C SER A 426 -15.29 22.49 -20.14
N SER A 427 -14.12 22.27 -19.49
CA SER A 427 -13.96 22.50 -18.04
C SER A 427 -14.05 23.98 -17.63
N CYS A 428 -13.89 24.91 -18.59
CA CYS A 428 -13.99 26.35 -18.39
C CYS A 428 -15.37 26.92 -18.75
N GLY A 429 -16.37 26.06 -19.00
CA GLY A 429 -17.75 26.47 -19.30
C GLY A 429 -18.00 26.90 -20.75
N TRP A 430 -17.15 26.50 -21.70
CA TRP A 430 -17.39 26.73 -23.14
C TRP A 430 -18.30 25.65 -23.71
N GLU A 431 -19.25 26.04 -24.54
CA GLU A 431 -20.11 25.12 -25.27
C GLU A 431 -19.35 24.44 -26.42
N TYR A 432 -19.74 23.21 -26.78
CA TYR A 432 -19.00 22.42 -27.77
C TYR A 432 -18.95 23.09 -29.15
N ASP A 433 -19.96 23.87 -29.50
CA ASP A 433 -20.02 24.58 -30.77
C ASP A 433 -19.04 25.77 -30.78
N ASP A 434 -18.84 26.44 -29.63
CA ASP A 434 -17.80 27.46 -29.44
C ASP A 434 -16.39 26.86 -29.46
N ILE A 435 -16.22 25.67 -28.87
CA ILE A 435 -14.96 24.93 -28.89
C ILE A 435 -14.59 24.54 -30.33
N GLU A 436 -15.57 24.09 -31.12
CA GLU A 436 -15.36 23.80 -32.54
C GLU A 436 -14.93 25.06 -33.30
N GLY A 437 -15.62 26.18 -33.11
CA GLY A 437 -15.27 27.46 -33.72
C GLY A 437 -13.87 27.94 -33.31
N TRP A 438 -13.51 27.76 -32.04
CA TRP A 438 -12.18 28.08 -31.52
C TRP A 438 -11.09 27.21 -32.17
N LEU A 439 -11.30 25.89 -32.23
CA LEU A 439 -10.35 24.95 -32.82
C LEU A 439 -10.14 25.20 -34.32
N LYS A 440 -11.20 25.54 -35.07
CA LYS A 440 -11.10 25.95 -36.49
C LYS A 440 -10.17 27.17 -36.66
N LYS A 441 -10.38 28.22 -35.86
CA LYS A 441 -9.55 29.44 -35.89
C LYS A 441 -8.11 29.17 -35.46
N TRP A 442 -7.92 28.36 -34.42
CA TRP A 442 -6.60 27.96 -33.93
C TRP A 442 -5.85 27.13 -34.97
N ASN A 443 -6.53 26.21 -35.66
CA ASN A 443 -5.91 25.33 -36.65
C ASN A 443 -5.30 26.10 -37.84
N GLN A 444 -5.89 27.24 -38.21
CA GLN A 444 -5.38 28.15 -39.25
C GLN A 444 -4.07 28.86 -38.84
N ARG A 445 -3.78 28.96 -37.53
CA ARG A 445 -2.56 29.59 -37.01
C ARG A 445 -1.38 28.62 -36.91
N ASN A 446 -1.62 27.34 -37.15
CA ASN A 446 -0.58 26.32 -37.12
C ASN A 446 0.23 26.33 -38.43
N GLY A 447 1.54 26.08 -38.33
CA GLY A 447 2.40 26.04 -39.52
C GLY A 447 1.95 25.02 -40.58
N GLU A 448 1.38 23.90 -40.14
CA GLU A 448 0.65 22.95 -40.99
C GLU A 448 -0.69 22.62 -40.32
N PRO A 449 -1.84 23.01 -40.92
CA PRO A 449 -3.16 22.72 -40.38
C PRO A 449 -3.46 21.22 -40.32
N LEU A 450 -4.13 20.77 -39.26
CA LEU A 450 -4.70 19.43 -39.20
C LEU A 450 -5.92 19.33 -40.14
N ARG A 451 -6.22 18.12 -40.63
CA ARG A 451 -7.47 17.87 -41.37
C ARG A 451 -8.68 18.12 -40.47
N ASP A 452 -9.68 18.82 -40.99
CA ASP A 452 -10.87 19.22 -40.22
C ASP A 452 -11.58 18.05 -39.54
N GLN A 453 -11.68 16.92 -40.23
CA GLN A 453 -12.29 15.70 -39.71
C GLN A 453 -11.65 15.20 -38.41
N TYR A 454 -10.35 15.44 -38.19
CA TYR A 454 -9.63 14.96 -37.02
C TYR A 454 -10.09 15.65 -35.74
N PHE A 455 -10.11 17.00 -35.73
CA PHE A 455 -10.51 17.73 -34.52
C PHE A 455 -12.03 17.72 -34.34
N LEU A 456 -12.80 17.72 -35.43
CA LEU A 456 -14.26 17.55 -35.36
C LEU A 456 -14.65 16.20 -34.74
N GLY A 457 -13.93 15.12 -35.07
CA GLY A 457 -14.13 13.81 -34.45
C GLY A 457 -13.91 13.81 -32.93
N GLN A 458 -12.86 14.49 -32.46
CA GLN A 458 -12.57 14.63 -31.03
C GLN A 458 -13.65 15.42 -30.27
N VAL A 459 -14.11 16.54 -30.85
CA VAL A 459 -15.19 17.34 -30.25
C VAL A 459 -16.50 16.56 -30.20
N ARG A 460 -16.86 15.84 -31.28
CA ARG A 460 -18.07 14.99 -31.31
C ARG A 460 -18.01 13.86 -30.29
N TYR A 461 -16.87 13.18 -30.18
CA TYR A 461 -16.66 12.16 -29.15
C TYR A 461 -16.86 12.75 -27.75
N ALA A 462 -16.28 13.91 -27.46
CA ALA A 462 -16.45 14.59 -26.18
C ALA A 462 -17.91 15.07 -25.94
N LYS A 463 -18.65 15.46 -26.98
CA LYS A 463 -20.06 15.86 -26.93
C LYS A 463 -21.00 14.68 -26.66
N GLN A 464 -20.70 13.49 -27.20
CA GLN A 464 -21.50 12.27 -27.00
C GLN A 464 -21.32 11.65 -25.61
N HIS A 465 -20.14 11.80 -25.00
CA HIS A 465 -19.87 11.26 -23.66
C HIS A 465 -20.35 12.25 -22.59
N LYS A 466 -21.46 11.93 -21.91
CA LYS A 466 -22.09 12.79 -20.87
C LYS A 466 -21.19 13.14 -19.67
N LYS A 467 -20.04 12.49 -19.50
CA LYS A 467 -19.11 12.73 -18.39
C LYS A 467 -18.00 13.70 -18.84
N ARG A 468 -17.99 14.93 -18.30
CA ARG A 468 -16.93 15.91 -18.56
C ARG A 468 -15.58 15.36 -18.12
N VAL A 469 -14.65 15.25 -19.07
CA VAL A 469 -13.27 14.79 -18.85
C VAL A 469 -12.39 16.01 -18.58
N LEU A 470 -11.60 15.95 -17.51
CA LEU A 470 -10.64 17.02 -17.18
C LEU A 470 -9.44 16.98 -18.15
N PRO A 471 -8.80 18.13 -18.44
CA PRO A 471 -7.53 18.12 -19.16
C PRO A 471 -6.46 17.40 -18.32
N PRO A 472 -5.39 16.86 -18.95
CA PRO A 472 -4.29 16.23 -18.23
C PRO A 472 -3.68 17.12 -17.14
N ASN A 473 -3.12 16.51 -16.10
CA ASN A 473 -2.40 17.25 -15.06
C ASN A 473 -1.06 17.78 -15.60
N CYS A 474 -0.59 18.90 -15.02
CA CYS A 474 0.63 19.59 -15.46
C CYS A 474 1.93 18.79 -15.20
N ASP A 475 1.90 17.84 -14.27
CA ASP A 475 3.02 16.96 -13.92
C ASP A 475 3.22 15.82 -14.93
N ASN A 476 2.21 15.50 -15.73
CA ASN A 476 2.29 14.46 -16.73
C ASN A 476 3.24 14.86 -17.88
N GLN A 477 4.37 14.17 -17.95
CA GLN A 477 5.48 14.46 -18.86
C GLN A 477 5.07 14.31 -20.34
N ALA A 478 4.11 13.44 -20.66
CA ALA A 478 3.69 13.13 -22.03
C ALA A 478 2.86 14.24 -22.71
N TYR A 479 2.42 15.25 -21.95
CA TYR A 479 1.61 16.36 -22.45
C TYR A 479 2.43 17.66 -22.48
N TYR A 480 2.12 18.65 -21.66
CA TYR A 480 2.58 20.04 -21.79
C TYR A 480 4.11 20.22 -21.89
N LYS A 481 4.88 19.36 -21.23
CA LYS A 481 6.35 19.43 -21.23
C LYS A 481 6.95 18.83 -22.50
N SER A 482 6.41 17.70 -22.96
CA SER A 482 6.95 16.96 -24.12
C SER A 482 6.98 17.72 -25.45
N PHE A 483 6.16 18.77 -25.61
CA PHE A 483 6.17 19.62 -26.82
C PHE A 483 6.36 21.11 -26.49
N GLY A 484 6.95 21.42 -25.32
CA GLY A 484 7.51 22.73 -25.02
C GLY A 484 6.51 23.86 -24.71
N VAL A 485 5.22 23.58 -24.45
CA VAL A 485 4.22 24.61 -24.14
C VAL A 485 4.17 24.99 -22.66
N CYS A 486 4.76 24.20 -21.77
CA CYS A 486 4.77 24.48 -20.34
C CYS A 486 5.73 25.64 -19.99
N LYS A 487 5.21 26.87 -19.94
CA LYS A 487 5.93 28.08 -19.51
C LYS A 487 5.38 28.59 -18.17
N PRO A 488 5.72 27.96 -17.03
CA PRO A 488 5.02 28.19 -15.77
C PRO A 488 5.23 29.62 -15.26
N ASP A 489 4.14 30.24 -14.79
CA ASP A 489 4.20 31.50 -14.06
C ASP A 489 4.16 31.26 -12.53
N ASN A 490 4.11 32.36 -11.77
CA ASN A 490 4.06 32.31 -10.32
C ASN A 490 2.80 31.65 -9.73
N PHE A 491 1.74 31.47 -10.53
CA PHE A 491 0.46 30.89 -10.15
C PHE A 491 0.41 29.38 -10.46
N CYS A 492 1.13 28.91 -11.49
CA CYS A 492 1.23 27.49 -11.87
C CYS A 492 1.68 26.57 -10.72
N ARG A 493 2.50 27.06 -9.78
CA ARG A 493 2.99 26.26 -8.63
C ARG A 493 1.93 25.85 -7.60
N TYR A 494 0.69 26.32 -7.73
CA TYR A 494 -0.42 26.05 -6.80
C TYR A 494 -1.56 25.22 -7.38
N ILE A 495 -1.41 24.79 -8.63
CA ILE A 495 -2.46 24.08 -9.34
C ILE A 495 -1.86 22.82 -9.94
N LYS A 496 -2.52 21.67 -9.69
CA LYS A 496 -2.15 20.38 -10.31
C LYS A 496 -2.72 20.26 -11.72
N ASN A 497 -3.92 20.83 -11.92
CA ASN A 497 -4.67 20.77 -13.16
C ASN A 497 -4.85 22.19 -13.76
N PRO A 498 -4.64 22.39 -15.07
CA PRO A 498 -4.73 23.71 -15.68
C PRO A 498 -6.16 24.30 -15.66
N ALA A 499 -7.22 23.50 -15.61
CA ALA A 499 -8.58 24.02 -15.46
C ALA A 499 -8.74 24.82 -14.15
N ASN A 500 -8.14 24.33 -13.06
CA ASN A 500 -8.15 25.02 -11.76
C ASN A 500 -7.42 26.36 -11.80
N TYR A 501 -6.45 26.54 -12.71
CA TYR A 501 -5.80 27.83 -12.92
C TYR A 501 -6.82 28.88 -13.37
N ALA A 502 -7.53 28.57 -14.46
CA ALA A 502 -8.45 29.50 -15.11
C ALA A 502 -9.62 29.86 -14.19
N ILE A 503 -10.19 28.86 -13.51
CA ILE A 503 -11.29 29.06 -12.55
C ILE A 503 -10.86 29.97 -11.40
N LYS A 504 -9.70 29.72 -10.79
CA LYS A 504 -9.21 30.54 -9.66
C LYS A 504 -8.86 31.96 -10.11
N ARG A 505 -8.25 32.14 -11.28
CA ARG A 505 -7.94 33.47 -11.85
C ARG A 505 -9.21 34.27 -12.16
N ALA A 506 -10.22 33.64 -12.76
CA ALA A 506 -11.50 34.28 -13.06
C ALA A 506 -12.22 34.73 -11.77
N ARG A 507 -12.28 33.86 -10.75
CA ARG A 507 -12.86 34.19 -9.43
C ARG A 507 -12.10 35.32 -8.73
N TYR A 508 -10.77 35.35 -8.81
CA TYR A 508 -9.96 36.43 -8.24
C TYR A 508 -10.29 37.78 -8.91
N ALA A 509 -10.38 37.80 -10.24
CA ALA A 509 -10.71 39.01 -10.99
C ALA A 509 -12.14 39.52 -10.71
N GLN A 510 -13.12 38.62 -10.55
CA GLN A 510 -14.49 38.97 -10.15
C GLN A 510 -14.53 39.59 -8.74
N ARG A 511 -13.73 39.06 -7.80
CA ARG A 511 -13.63 39.59 -6.43
C ARG A 511 -12.96 40.97 -6.37
N GLU A 512 -11.96 41.23 -7.19
CA GLU A 512 -11.33 42.56 -7.27
C GLU A 512 -12.21 43.58 -7.99
N GLY A 513 -12.90 43.18 -9.07
CA GLY A 513 -13.90 44.03 -9.74
C GLY A 513 -15.07 44.43 -8.83
N GLY A 514 -15.53 43.51 -7.97
CA GLY A 514 -16.57 43.80 -6.97
C GLY A 514 -16.12 44.77 -5.87
N LYS A 515 -14.84 44.74 -5.48
CA LYS A 515 -14.26 45.72 -4.55
C LYS A 515 -14.11 47.11 -5.20
N GLY A 516 -13.75 47.17 -6.49
CA GLY A 516 -13.68 48.41 -7.25
C GLY A 516 -15.05 49.06 -7.44
N ARG A 517 -16.07 48.27 -7.82
CA ARG A 517 -17.45 48.75 -8.02
C ARG A 517 -18.09 49.28 -6.73
N ARG A 518 -17.89 48.59 -5.60
CA ARG A 518 -18.31 49.09 -4.27
C ARG A 518 -17.60 50.37 -3.84
N LYS A 519 -16.37 50.61 -4.32
CA LYS A 519 -15.60 51.82 -4.01
C LYS A 519 -16.09 53.01 -4.87
N ALA A 520 -16.40 52.77 -6.14
CA ALA A 520 -17.02 53.74 -7.05
C ALA A 520 -18.44 54.13 -6.59
N GLU A 521 -19.29 53.16 -6.22
CA GLU A 521 -20.64 53.42 -5.69
C GLU A 521 -20.62 54.19 -4.37
N LYS A 522 -19.55 54.04 -3.56
CA LYS A 522 -19.34 54.83 -2.35
C LYS A 522 -18.90 56.26 -2.63
N GLN A 523 -18.05 56.47 -3.64
CA GLN A 523 -17.65 57.81 -4.08
C GLN A 523 -18.81 58.56 -4.71
N GLU A 524 -19.58 57.91 -5.59
CA GLU A 524 -20.76 58.53 -6.22
C GLU A 524 -21.84 58.89 -5.19
N LYS A 525 -22.02 58.07 -4.13
CA LYS A 525 -22.89 58.39 -2.99
C LYS A 525 -22.35 59.52 -2.10
N GLN A 526 -21.04 59.72 -2.04
CA GLN A 526 -20.44 60.83 -1.29
C GLN A 526 -20.50 62.13 -2.07
N GLU A 527 -20.29 62.10 -3.38
CA GLU A 527 -20.42 63.26 -4.28
C GLU A 527 -21.86 63.76 -4.34
N LYS A 528 -22.84 62.86 -4.52
CA LYS A 528 -24.28 63.21 -4.48
C LYS A 528 -24.74 63.77 -3.13
N LYS A 529 -24.06 63.41 -2.05
CA LYS A 529 -24.37 63.91 -0.70
C LYS A 529 -23.72 65.28 -0.44
N ALA A 530 -22.55 65.53 -1.02
CA ALA A 530 -21.89 66.83 -0.98
C ALA A 530 -22.60 67.88 -1.84
N GLU A 531 -23.13 67.51 -3.02
CA GLU A 531 -23.95 68.41 -3.85
C GLU A 531 -25.29 68.78 -3.17
N ALA A 532 -25.94 67.83 -2.49
CA ALA A 532 -27.17 68.10 -1.75
C ALA A 532 -26.95 69.02 -0.52
N GLU A 533 -25.76 68.98 0.09
CA GLU A 533 -25.40 69.85 1.21
C GLU A 533 -24.94 71.25 0.75
N SER A 534 -24.52 71.44 -0.50
CA SER A 534 -24.15 72.76 -1.06
C SER A 534 -25.34 73.56 -1.60
N ASP A 535 -26.41 72.91 -2.06
CA ASP A 535 -27.66 73.58 -2.48
C ASP A 535 -28.58 73.99 -1.30
N SER A 536 -28.16 73.66 -0.07
CA SER A 536 -28.90 73.95 1.16
C SER A 536 -28.31 75.13 1.97
N LYS A 537 -27.46 75.96 1.35
CA LYS A 537 -26.85 77.15 1.97
C LYS A 537 -27.14 78.44 1.24
#